data_AF-A0A4Q7BSJ1-F1
#
_entry.id   AF-A0A4Q7BSJ1-F1
#
_cell.length_a   1.000
_cell.length_b   1.000
_cell.length_c   1.000
_cell.angle_alpha   90.00
_cell.angle_beta   90.00
_cell.angle_gamma   90.00
#
_symmetry.space_group_name_H-M   'P 1'
#
loop_
_entity.id
_entity.type
_entity.pdbx_description
1 polymer ?
#
loop_
_entity_poly.entity_id
_entity_poly.type
_entity_poly.pdbx_seq_one_letter_code
_entity_poly.pdbx_strand_id
1 'polypeptide(L)'
;MASYKFFKGLVSLCVLFSVTSASYAIKPQSKNQQRGSMMKIRIDIDGAQQPLFATLAMSPTVEDFAKQLPLTLILKDYDSTEKIADLPTKLTTQNAPHGYAGKAGDLTYYAPWGNLAFFYKDSHVGYANGLIFLGKLDAIPQAFKQKQPIKISISQIK
;
A
#
# COMPACT_ATOMS: atom_id res chain seq x y z
N MET A 1 15.81 -69.04 42.13
CA MET A 1 15.56 -69.83 40.90
C MET A 1 14.27 -69.33 40.27
N ALA A 2 14.24 -69.31 38.94
CA ALA A 2 13.43 -68.46 38.10
C ALA A 2 11.92 -68.79 38.04
N SER A 3 11.17 -67.74 37.68
CA SER A 3 10.30 -67.69 36.49
C SER A 3 8.79 -67.63 36.74
N TYR A 4 8.26 -66.42 36.52
CA TYR A 4 6.85 -66.08 36.43
C TYR A 4 6.23 -66.59 35.12
N LYS A 5 5.02 -67.12 35.22
CA LYS A 5 4.25 -67.74 34.13
C LYS A 5 3.24 -66.76 33.53
N PHE A 6 3.32 -66.67 32.20
CA PHE A 6 2.24 -66.51 31.21
C PHE A 6 1.43 -65.20 31.16
N PHE A 7 1.91 -64.33 30.26
CA PHE A 7 1.23 -63.16 29.70
C PHE A 7 0.15 -63.58 28.69
N LYS A 8 -0.97 -62.86 28.71
CA LYS A 8 -2.19 -63.08 27.92
C LYS A 8 -1.95 -62.81 26.44
N GLY A 9 -2.31 -63.78 25.59
CA GLY A 9 -2.31 -63.66 24.13
C GLY A 9 -3.38 -62.67 23.64
N LEU A 10 -2.91 -61.68 22.91
CA LEU A 10 -3.64 -60.59 22.28
C LEU A 10 -4.34 -61.09 21.00
N VAL A 11 -5.65 -60.92 20.91
CA VAL A 11 -6.38 -60.94 19.63
C VAL A 11 -6.13 -59.59 18.97
N SER A 12 -5.46 -59.56 17.82
CA SER A 12 -5.49 -58.39 16.95
C SER A 12 -5.53 -58.83 15.49
N LEU A 13 -6.74 -58.74 14.95
CA LEU A 13 -7.16 -58.95 13.59
C LEU A 13 -6.43 -57.99 12.64
N CYS A 14 -5.53 -58.50 11.79
CA CYS A 14 -4.97 -57.74 10.67
C CYS A 14 -6.02 -57.57 9.58
N VAL A 15 -6.68 -56.41 9.53
CA VAL A 15 -7.43 -55.97 8.35
C VAL A 15 -6.53 -55.07 7.52
N LEU A 16 -6.03 -55.59 6.39
CA LEU A 16 -5.30 -54.81 5.39
C LEU A 16 -6.30 -53.95 4.61
N PHE A 17 -6.50 -52.70 5.06
CA PHE A 17 -7.10 -51.67 4.22
C PHE A 17 -6.00 -51.05 3.35
N SER A 18 -5.95 -51.47 2.09
CA SER A 18 -5.17 -50.82 1.04
C SER A 18 -5.76 -49.43 0.78
N VAL A 19 -5.20 -48.40 1.40
CA VAL A 19 -5.61 -47.01 1.16
C VAL A 19 -4.98 -46.58 -0.16
N THR A 20 -5.76 -46.57 -1.24
CA THR A 20 -5.35 -45.93 -2.50
C THR A 20 -5.36 -44.43 -2.31
N SER A 21 -4.18 -43.84 -2.09
CA SER A 21 -4.02 -42.39 -2.07
C SER A 21 -4.30 -41.82 -3.46
N ALA A 22 -5.51 -41.32 -3.68
CA ALA A 22 -5.79 -40.46 -4.82
C ALA A 22 -5.04 -39.14 -4.59
N SER A 23 -3.88 -38.99 -5.23
CA SER A 23 -3.16 -37.72 -5.29
C SER A 23 -4.05 -36.70 -6.00
N TYR A 24 -4.72 -35.84 -5.24
CA TYR A 24 -5.26 -34.60 -5.79
C TYR A 24 -4.07 -33.81 -6.33
N ALA A 25 -3.96 -33.72 -7.65
CA ALA A 25 -3.05 -32.81 -8.31
C ALA A 25 -3.42 -31.40 -7.86
N ILE A 26 -2.67 -30.85 -6.90
CA ILE A 26 -2.69 -29.43 -6.61
C ILE A 26 -2.23 -28.76 -7.90
N LYS A 27 -3.19 -28.25 -8.66
CA LYS A 27 -2.93 -27.42 -9.84
C LYS A 27 -2.03 -26.29 -9.33
N PRO A 28 -0.78 -26.16 -9.82
CA PRO A 28 0.09 -25.10 -9.34
C PRO A 28 -0.62 -23.79 -9.64
N GLN A 29 -1.03 -23.10 -8.57
CA GLN A 29 -1.59 -21.77 -8.67
C GLN A 29 -0.47 -20.92 -9.25
N SER A 30 -0.61 -20.61 -10.53
CA SER A 30 0.21 -19.71 -11.31
C SER A 30 0.70 -18.55 -10.43
N LYS A 31 1.99 -18.55 -10.08
CA LYS A 31 2.71 -17.40 -9.54
C LYS A 31 2.89 -16.35 -10.64
N ASN A 32 1.80 -15.90 -11.26
CA ASN A 32 1.86 -14.96 -12.38
C ASN A 32 0.77 -13.89 -12.32
N GLN A 33 0.42 -13.42 -11.11
CA GLN A 33 -0.35 -12.19 -10.90
C GLN A 33 0.08 -11.47 -9.61
N GLN A 34 1.30 -10.95 -9.57
CA GLN A 34 1.63 -9.76 -8.76
C GLN A 34 2.55 -8.82 -9.55
N ARG A 35 2.16 -8.47 -10.78
CA ARG A 35 2.31 -7.05 -11.13
C ARG A 35 1.24 -6.37 -10.31
N GLY A 36 1.64 -5.71 -9.21
CA GLY A 36 0.71 -4.90 -8.43
C GLY A 36 -0.08 -4.03 -9.39
N SER A 37 -1.41 -4.08 -9.32
CA SER A 37 -2.24 -3.17 -10.11
C SER A 37 -1.78 -1.74 -9.79
N MET A 38 -1.63 -0.91 -10.80
CA MET A 38 -1.20 0.48 -10.62
C MET A 38 -2.33 1.41 -11.09
N MET A 39 -2.55 2.50 -10.37
CA MET A 39 -3.44 3.58 -10.78
C MET A 39 -2.61 4.77 -11.23
N LYS A 40 -2.92 5.34 -12.40
CA LYS A 40 -2.33 6.61 -12.83
C LYS A 40 -3.32 7.75 -12.55
N ILE A 41 -2.84 8.81 -11.91
CA ILE A 41 -3.60 10.04 -11.68
C ILE A 41 -2.98 11.20 -12.43
N ARG A 42 -3.83 12.15 -12.82
CA ARG A 42 -3.48 13.45 -13.36
C ARG A 42 -3.62 14.50 -12.24
N ILE A 43 -2.63 15.37 -12.14
CA ILE A 43 -2.59 16.49 -11.20
C ILE A 43 -2.41 17.77 -12.02
N ASP A 44 -3.45 18.59 -12.09
CA ASP A 44 -3.40 19.91 -12.72
C ASP A 44 -3.04 20.95 -11.65
N ILE A 45 -1.93 21.66 -11.85
CA ILE A 45 -1.48 22.74 -10.97
C ILE A 45 -2.01 24.06 -11.54
N ASP A 46 -2.68 24.85 -10.71
CA ASP A 46 -3.23 26.14 -11.15
C ASP A 46 -2.12 27.07 -11.67
N GLY A 47 -2.33 27.66 -12.84
CA GLY A 47 -1.32 28.45 -13.56
C GLY A 47 -0.22 27.66 -14.28
N ALA A 48 -0.17 26.32 -14.19
CA ALA A 48 0.77 25.51 -14.96
C ALA A 48 0.23 25.16 -16.36
N GLN A 49 1.10 25.13 -17.36
CA GLN A 49 0.74 24.82 -18.75
C GLN A 49 0.58 23.31 -19.00
N GLN A 50 1.27 22.48 -18.22
CA GLN A 50 1.30 21.02 -18.39
C GLN A 50 0.88 20.34 -17.09
N PRO A 51 0.12 19.23 -17.19
CA PRO A 51 -0.22 18.42 -16.03
C PRO A 51 1.01 17.72 -15.46
N LEU A 52 0.97 17.48 -14.16
CA LEU A 52 1.77 16.47 -13.50
C LEU A 52 1.01 15.14 -13.49
N PHE A 53 1.74 14.04 -13.45
CA PHE A 53 1.17 12.71 -13.26
C PHE A 53 1.80 12.01 -12.07
N ALA A 54 1.07 11.04 -11.50
CA ALA A 54 1.61 10.14 -10.51
C ALA A 54 1.10 8.71 -10.74
N THR A 55 1.93 7.74 -10.38
CA THR A 55 1.62 6.32 -10.48
C THR A 55 1.55 5.73 -9.07
N LEU A 56 0.38 5.21 -8.69
CA LEU A 56 0.04 4.73 -7.36
C LEU A 56 -0.05 3.21 -7.35
N ALA A 57 0.52 2.57 -6.33
CA ALA A 57 0.43 1.12 -6.13
C ALA A 57 -0.90 0.77 -5.48
N MET A 58 -1.70 -0.09 -6.13
CA MET A 58 -3.04 -0.41 -5.64
C MET A 58 -2.96 -1.08 -4.27
N SER A 59 -3.70 -0.50 -3.33
CA SER A 59 -3.86 -0.92 -1.95
C SER A 59 -5.23 -0.45 -1.46
N PRO A 60 -5.76 -0.98 -0.35
CA PRO A 60 -7.02 -0.49 0.21
C PRO A 60 -7.02 1.02 0.43
N THR A 61 -5.91 1.61 0.86
CA THR A 61 -5.75 3.07 1.02
C THR A 61 -5.87 3.82 -0.32
N VAL A 62 -5.25 3.31 -1.39
CA VAL A 62 -5.33 3.91 -2.74
C VAL A 62 -6.71 3.75 -3.35
N GLU A 63 -7.38 2.61 -3.15
CA GLU A 63 -8.77 2.40 -3.58
C GLU A 63 -9.73 3.37 -2.90
N ASP A 64 -9.52 3.64 -1.61
CA ASP A 64 -10.34 4.60 -0.86
C ASP A 64 -10.06 6.04 -1.29
N PHE A 65 -8.80 6.37 -1.57
CA PHE A 65 -8.43 7.65 -2.16
C PHE A 65 -9.09 7.85 -3.53
N ALA A 66 -9.07 6.82 -4.38
CA ALA A 66 -9.67 6.85 -5.71
C ALA A 66 -11.17 7.20 -5.68
N LYS A 67 -11.92 6.73 -4.68
CA LYS A 67 -13.36 7.02 -4.51
C LYS A 67 -13.65 8.50 -4.23
N GLN A 68 -12.66 9.26 -3.74
CA GLN A 68 -12.81 10.68 -3.48
C GLN A 68 -12.51 11.54 -4.72
N LEU A 69 -11.90 10.97 -5.76
CA LEU A 69 -11.55 11.71 -6.98
C LEU A 69 -12.79 11.97 -7.87
N PRO A 70 -12.86 13.13 -8.55
CA PRO A 70 -11.86 14.20 -8.59
C PRO A 70 -11.90 15.11 -7.35
N LEU A 71 -10.73 15.68 -7.00
CA LEU A 71 -10.58 16.62 -5.89
C LEU A 71 -9.89 17.91 -6.34
N THR A 72 -10.24 19.03 -5.71
CA THR A 72 -9.48 20.28 -5.77
C THR A 72 -8.95 20.60 -4.38
N LEU A 73 -7.63 20.78 -4.25
CA LEU A 73 -6.94 20.94 -2.98
C LEU A 73 -6.07 22.20 -2.99
N ILE A 74 -5.86 22.78 -1.81
CA ILE A 74 -4.84 23.82 -1.59
C ILE A 74 -3.68 23.19 -0.84
N LEU A 75 -2.57 23.00 -1.55
CA LEU A 75 -1.33 22.51 -0.99
C LEU A 75 -0.62 23.61 -0.21
N LYS A 76 -0.17 23.30 1.02
CA LYS A 76 0.65 24.20 1.85
C LYS A 76 2.04 23.62 2.05
N ASP A 77 3.04 24.50 2.16
CA ASP A 77 4.39 24.08 2.54
C ASP A 77 4.39 23.54 3.97
N TYR A 78 4.99 22.37 4.15
CA TYR A 78 5.27 21.82 5.47
C TYR A 78 6.76 21.55 5.58
N ASP A 79 7.37 22.24 6.54
CA ASP A 79 8.77 22.11 6.92
C ASP A 79 9.76 22.21 5.74
N SER A 80 9.40 22.94 4.69
CA SER A 80 10.24 23.10 3.50
C SER A 80 10.76 21.78 2.90
N THR A 81 9.99 20.70 3.07
CA THR A 81 10.30 19.32 2.67
C THR A 81 9.18 18.70 1.84
N GLU A 82 7.92 18.99 2.19
CA GLU A 82 6.74 18.43 1.54
C GLU A 82 5.63 19.46 1.37
N LYS A 83 4.70 19.16 0.47
CA LYS A 83 3.41 19.83 0.39
C LYS A 83 2.32 18.98 1.01
N ILE A 84 1.49 19.57 1.85
CA ILE A 84 0.37 18.85 2.48
C ILE A 84 -0.98 19.46 2.14
N ALA A 85 -2.01 18.62 2.11
CA ALA A 85 -3.40 19.04 2.05
C ALA A 85 -4.32 17.98 2.67
N ASP A 86 -5.32 18.45 3.43
CA ASP A 86 -6.31 17.59 4.06
C ASP A 86 -7.24 16.95 2.99
N LEU A 87 -7.68 15.73 3.27
CA LEU A 87 -8.71 15.06 2.47
C LEU A 87 -10.10 15.31 3.05
N PRO A 88 -11.17 15.32 2.23
CA PRO A 88 -12.55 15.41 2.71
C PRO A 88 -12.91 14.38 3.77
N THR A 89 -12.39 13.15 3.61
CA THR A 89 -12.56 12.05 4.56
C THR A 89 -11.25 11.28 4.73
N LYS A 90 -10.97 10.82 5.95
CA LYS A 90 -9.80 9.96 6.23
C LYS A 90 -9.88 8.67 5.41
N LEU A 91 -8.73 8.23 4.92
CA LEU A 91 -8.58 6.97 4.21
C LEU A 91 -8.42 5.80 5.17
N THR A 92 -8.87 4.62 4.75
CA THR A 92 -8.56 3.36 5.42
C THR A 92 -7.05 3.11 5.53
N THR A 93 -6.63 2.52 6.66
CA THR A 93 -5.26 2.05 6.91
C THR A 93 -5.17 0.52 6.89
N GLN A 94 -6.22 -0.15 6.39
CA GLN A 94 -6.26 -1.61 6.34
C GLN A 94 -5.07 -2.16 5.53
N ASN A 95 -4.31 -3.06 6.16
CA ASN A 95 -3.12 -3.69 5.60
C ASN A 95 -1.99 -2.70 5.23
N ALA A 96 -2.07 -1.44 5.66
CA ALA A 96 -1.01 -0.48 5.43
C ALA A 96 0.20 -0.77 6.34
N PRO A 97 1.43 -0.46 5.90
CA PRO A 97 2.60 -0.50 6.76
C PRO A 97 2.41 0.40 8.00
N HIS A 98 3.12 0.08 9.09
CA HIS A 98 3.10 0.90 10.31
C HIS A 98 3.60 2.34 10.10
N GLY A 99 4.36 2.58 9.05
CA GLY A 99 4.99 3.85 8.74
C GLY A 99 5.90 3.74 7.53
N TYR A 100 6.47 4.88 7.14
CA TYR A 100 7.30 5.01 5.96
C TYR A 100 8.29 6.17 6.15
N ALA A 101 9.38 6.16 5.40
CA ALA A 101 10.32 7.28 5.31
C ALA A 101 10.14 7.97 3.96
N GLY A 102 9.50 9.13 3.95
CA GLY A 102 9.21 9.88 2.73
C GLY A 102 10.48 10.28 1.97
N LYS A 103 10.45 10.13 0.65
CA LYS A 103 11.53 10.46 -0.28
C LYS A 103 11.06 11.47 -1.30
N ALA A 104 12.01 12.21 -1.87
CA ALA A 104 11.72 13.12 -2.96
C ALA A 104 10.94 12.42 -4.09
N GLY A 105 9.83 13.04 -4.51
CA GLY A 105 8.91 12.52 -5.52
C GLY A 105 7.84 11.57 -4.99
N ASP A 106 7.77 11.30 -3.68
CA ASP A 106 6.69 10.48 -3.12
C ASP A 106 5.38 11.25 -3.00
N LEU A 107 4.30 10.55 -3.31
CA LEU A 107 2.96 10.86 -2.84
C LEU A 107 2.61 9.88 -1.72
N THR A 108 2.28 10.42 -0.56
CA THR A 108 1.99 9.66 0.66
C THR A 108 0.70 10.15 1.32
N TYR A 109 0.17 9.34 2.23
CA TYR A 109 -0.93 9.70 3.13
C TYR A 109 -0.44 9.60 4.58
N TYR A 110 -0.67 10.65 5.36
CA TYR A 110 -0.35 10.65 6.78
C TYR A 110 -1.59 10.37 7.61
N ALA A 111 -1.78 9.11 8.01
CA ALA A 111 -2.99 8.62 8.67
C ALA A 111 -3.37 9.32 9.99
N PRO A 112 -2.42 9.74 10.86
CA PRO A 112 -2.76 10.43 12.11
C PRO A 112 -3.59 11.69 11.87
N TRP A 113 -3.23 12.49 10.86
CA TRP A 113 -3.93 13.73 10.54
C TRP A 113 -5.00 13.57 9.47
N GLY A 114 -4.79 12.68 8.49
CA GLY A 114 -5.71 12.48 7.38
C GLY A 114 -5.39 13.32 6.15
N ASN A 115 -4.14 13.75 5.98
CA ASN A 115 -3.71 14.57 4.85
C ASN A 115 -2.88 13.78 3.83
N LEU A 116 -2.89 14.24 2.58
CA LEU A 116 -1.87 13.89 1.60
C LEU A 116 -0.58 14.64 1.89
N ALA A 117 0.54 14.04 1.51
CA ALA A 117 1.87 14.59 1.60
C ALA A 117 2.65 14.31 0.30
N PHE A 118 3.06 15.37 -0.37
CA PHE A 118 3.84 15.36 -1.61
C PHE A 118 5.27 15.79 -1.30
N PHE A 119 6.18 14.82 -1.18
CA PHE A 119 7.57 15.08 -0.85
C PHE A 119 8.33 15.63 -2.06
N TYR A 120 8.97 16.79 -1.91
CA TYR A 120 9.87 17.36 -2.92
C TYR A 120 11.34 17.36 -2.49
N LYS A 121 11.60 16.87 -1.27
CA LYS A 121 12.90 16.46 -0.72
C LYS A 121 12.70 15.18 0.09
N ASP A 122 13.80 14.53 0.46
CA ASP A 122 13.75 13.44 1.43
C ASP A 122 13.33 13.96 2.81
N SER A 123 12.55 13.16 3.54
CA SER A 123 12.15 13.44 4.91
C SER A 123 13.38 13.58 5.81
N HIS A 124 13.50 14.72 6.50
CA HIS A 124 14.60 14.95 7.43
C HIS A 124 14.43 14.17 8.74
N VAL A 125 13.19 13.81 9.12
CA VAL A 125 12.90 12.96 10.29
C VAL A 125 13.06 11.46 10.02
N GLY A 126 13.26 11.06 8.76
CA GLY A 126 13.31 9.66 8.37
C GLY A 126 11.95 8.98 8.48
N TYR A 127 11.89 7.88 9.26
CA TYR A 127 10.72 7.03 9.38
C TYR A 127 9.62 7.66 10.26
N ALA A 128 8.41 7.80 9.71
CA ALA A 128 7.26 8.35 10.40
C ALA A 128 6.14 7.30 10.56
N ASN A 129 5.69 7.09 11.80
CA ASN A 129 4.55 6.22 12.09
C ASN A 129 3.26 6.76 11.45
N GLY A 130 2.52 5.90 10.77
CA GLY A 130 1.29 6.23 10.07
C GLY A 130 1.48 6.95 8.73
N LEU A 131 2.73 7.16 8.28
CA LEU A 131 2.99 7.60 6.91
C LEU A 131 2.89 6.40 5.97
N ILE A 132 2.02 6.51 4.96
CA ILE A 132 1.70 5.43 4.03
C ILE A 132 2.10 5.89 2.63
N PHE A 133 3.01 5.15 2.00
CA PHE A 133 3.37 5.39 0.61
C PHE A 133 2.20 5.01 -0.32
N LEU A 134 1.78 5.96 -1.16
CA LEU A 134 0.73 5.71 -2.16
C LEU A 134 1.32 5.50 -3.54
N GLY A 135 2.33 6.28 -3.91
CA GLY A 135 2.87 6.28 -5.26
C GLY A 135 3.99 7.29 -5.50
N LYS A 136 4.45 7.35 -6.75
CA LYS A 136 5.49 8.28 -7.21
C LYS A 136 4.91 9.31 -8.16
N LEU A 137 5.34 10.56 -7.99
CA LEU A 137 5.18 11.61 -8.99
C LEU A 137 6.13 11.33 -10.16
N ASP A 138 5.68 11.55 -11.39
CA ASP A 138 6.51 11.39 -12.60
C ASP A 138 7.63 12.45 -12.64
N ALA A 139 7.44 13.59 -11.98
CA ALA A 139 8.45 14.63 -11.76
C ALA A 139 8.12 15.47 -10.52
N ILE A 140 9.11 16.20 -9.98
CA ILE A 140 8.90 17.17 -8.89
C ILE A 140 8.65 18.55 -9.52
N PRO A 141 7.45 19.15 -9.39
CA PRO A 141 7.19 20.47 -9.92
C PRO A 141 8.04 21.54 -9.23
N GLN A 142 8.56 22.50 -10.00
CA GLN A 142 9.31 23.62 -9.42
C GLN A 142 8.46 24.44 -8.43
N ALA A 143 7.15 24.53 -8.68
CA ALA A 143 6.21 25.19 -7.78
C ALA A 143 6.25 24.59 -6.36
N PHE A 144 6.47 23.28 -6.20
CA PHE A 144 6.51 22.65 -4.87
C PHE A 144 7.68 23.14 -4.00
N LYS A 145 8.72 23.73 -4.59
CA LYS A 145 9.85 24.28 -3.83
C LYS A 145 9.57 25.68 -3.26
N GLN A 146 8.46 26.32 -3.64
CA GLN A 146 8.08 27.65 -3.18
C GLN A 146 7.22 27.55 -1.92
N LYS A 147 7.34 28.48 -0.96
CA LYS A 147 6.56 28.41 0.30
C LYS A 147 5.07 28.74 0.16
N GLN A 148 4.66 29.37 -0.95
CA GLN A 148 3.30 29.83 -1.12
C GLN A 148 2.32 28.66 -1.31
N PRO A 149 1.05 28.80 -0.89
CA PRO A 149 0.03 27.81 -1.17
C PRO A 149 -0.19 27.63 -2.68
N ILE A 150 -0.47 26.40 -3.09
CA ILE A 150 -0.67 26.04 -4.49
C ILE A 150 -2.02 25.34 -4.63
N LYS A 151 -2.88 25.84 -5.50
CA LYS A 151 -4.13 25.15 -5.83
C LYS A 151 -3.84 24.06 -6.87
N ILE A 152 -4.36 22.86 -6.62
CA ILE A 152 -4.27 21.73 -7.56
C ILE A 152 -5.63 21.08 -7.76
N SER A 153 -5.81 20.39 -8.88
CA SER A 153 -6.90 19.43 -9.07
C SER A 153 -6.35 18.06 -9.41
N ILE A 154 -6.93 17.01 -8.84
CA ILE A 154 -6.51 15.61 -9.01
C ILE A 154 -7.66 14.83 -9.62
N SER A 155 -7.37 14.01 -10.64
CA SER A 155 -8.33 13.13 -11.29
C SER A 155 -7.70 11.80 -11.69
N GLN A 156 -8.52 10.75 -11.83
CA GLN A 156 -8.09 9.51 -12.46
C GLN A 156 -7.94 9.71 -13.96
N ILE A 157 -6.94 9.04 -14.56
CA ILE A 157 -6.84 8.94 -16.01
C ILE A 157 -7.77 7.81 -16.46
N LYS A 158 -8.64 8.10 -17.43
CA LYS A 158 -9.54 7.11 -18.05
C LYS A 158 -8.80 6.29 -19.11
#